data_AF-A0A8S3JRZ5-F1
#
_entry.id   AF-A0A8S3JRZ5-F1
#
_cell.length_a   1.000
_cell.length_b   1.000
_cell.length_c   1.000
_cell.angle_alpha   90.00
_cell.angle_beta   90.00
_cell.angle_gamma   90.00
#
_symmetry.space_group_name_H-M   'P 1'
#
loop_
_entity.id
_entity.type
_entity.pdbx_description
1 polymer ?
#
loop_
_entity_poly.entity_id
_entity_poly.type
_entity_poly.pdbx_seq_one_letter_code
_entity_poly.pdbx_strand_id
1 'polypeptide(L)'
;MRNKCLDATARCRICLQEITDIQKHNCTQQPRCAQCDGNHHSLSSQCESIKAYKVQLKEEVENALARVVIHRSEPNKQVPNFNQDDFPHPPNHNPNRNKVSAWGSKQGPTQQPTIEFTEITGVLTALNKQLSIMTDTNIRMEKKFEEMEICMKHDTNALELLQKTMKNTLCSIREVMEIMVNPLCELAKIQ
;
A
#
# COMPACT_ATOMS: atom_id res chain seq x y z
N MET A 1 -6.93 19.17 30.71
CA MET A 1 -5.66 18.53 31.11
C MET A 1 -4.96 18.05 29.84
N ARG A 2 -3.82 18.62 29.45
CA ARG A 2 -3.02 18.12 28.32
C ARG A 2 -2.29 16.88 28.80
N ASN A 3 -2.65 15.71 28.27
CA ASN A 3 -1.91 14.47 28.48
C ASN A 3 -0.46 14.70 28.01
N LYS A 4 0.45 14.92 28.95
CA LYS A 4 1.88 14.87 28.67
C LYS A 4 2.16 13.42 28.27
N CYS A 5 2.66 13.19 27.07
CA CYS A 5 3.19 11.89 26.68
C CYS A 5 4.28 11.54 27.70
N LEU A 6 3.95 10.66 28.64
CA LEU A 6 4.89 10.12 29.61
C LEU A 6 5.80 9.16 28.83
N ASP A 7 7.09 9.48 28.83
CA ASP A 7 8.19 8.68 28.32
C ASP A 7 8.08 8.21 26.87
N ALA A 8 8.53 9.06 25.95
CA ALA A 8 8.90 8.63 24.61
C ALA A 8 10.15 7.74 24.69
N THR A 9 9.96 6.44 24.96
CA THR A 9 11.00 5.43 24.73
C THR A 9 11.42 5.52 23.27
N ALA A 10 12.69 5.84 23.02
CA ALA A 10 13.21 5.90 21.65
C ALA A 10 13.03 4.54 20.99
N ARG A 11 12.43 4.48 19.80
CA ARG A 11 12.26 3.24 19.03
C ARG A 11 13.18 3.26 17.81
N CYS A 12 13.68 2.10 17.42
CA CYS A 12 14.46 1.95 16.20
C CYS A 12 13.60 2.27 14.98
N ARG A 13 14.08 3.12 14.09
CA ARG A 13 13.33 3.54 12.89
C ARG A 13 13.04 2.40 11.90
N ILE A 14 13.81 1.32 11.97
CA ILE A 14 13.72 0.20 11.02
C ILE A 14 12.89 -0.93 11.62
N CYS A 15 13.30 -1.45 12.78
CA CYS A 15 12.65 -2.61 13.42
C CYS A 15 11.62 -2.24 14.49
N LEU A 16 11.44 -0.95 14.81
CA LEU A 16 10.50 -0.43 15.81
C LEU A 16 10.66 -0.96 17.24
N GLN A 17 11.73 -1.72 17.51
CA GLN A 17 12.06 -2.16 18.86
C GLN A 17 12.45 -0.97 19.74
N GLU A 18 12.11 -1.06 21.02
CA GLU A 18 12.47 -0.06 22.01
C GLU A 18 13.98 -0.06 22.25
N ILE A 19 14.56 1.13 22.16
CA ILE A 19 15.97 1.41 22.40
C ILE A 19 16.07 1.98 23.80
N THR A 20 16.48 1.14 24.73
CA THR A 20 16.86 1.56 26.09
C THR A 20 18.29 2.12 26.13
N ASP A 21 19.16 1.65 25.22
CA ASP A 21 20.54 2.10 25.05
C ASP A 21 20.93 2.02 23.57
N ILE A 22 21.23 3.16 22.95
CA ILE A 22 21.57 3.29 21.52
C ILE A 22 22.82 2.48 21.18
N GLN A 23 23.79 2.34 22.10
CA GLN A 23 25.04 1.62 21.83
C GLN A 23 24.90 0.10 21.85
N LYS A 24 23.79 -0.42 22.40
CA LYS A 24 23.55 -1.87 22.53
C LYS A 24 22.45 -2.38 21.60
N HIS A 25 21.83 -1.49 20.83
CA HIS A 25 20.75 -1.87 19.93
C HIS A 25 21.29 -2.56 18.66
N ASN A 26 21.12 -3.88 18.59
CA ASN A 26 21.32 -4.64 17.36
C ASN A 26 20.01 -4.66 16.55
N CYS A 27 19.94 -3.82 15.52
CA CYS A 27 18.76 -3.77 14.64
C CYS A 27 18.63 -5.09 13.87
N THR A 28 17.45 -5.70 13.92
CA THR A 28 17.14 -6.92 13.16
C THR A 28 17.06 -6.70 11.65
N GLN A 29 17.15 -5.44 11.19
CA GLN A 29 16.99 -4.99 9.79
C GLN A 29 15.67 -5.41 9.11
N GLN A 30 14.75 -6.02 9.85
CA GLN A 30 13.42 -6.36 9.34
C GLN A 30 12.51 -5.14 9.53
N PRO A 31 11.94 -4.60 8.44
CA PRO A 31 11.03 -3.47 8.53
C PRO A 31 9.77 -3.88 9.28
N ARG A 32 9.37 -3.07 10.24
CA ARG A 32 8.07 -3.18 10.91
C ARG A 32 7.20 -1.96 10.63
N CYS A 33 5.90 -2.19 10.55
CA CYS A 33 4.93 -1.13 10.34
C CYS A 33 4.59 -0.46 11.66
N ALA A 34 4.72 0.86 11.74
CA ALA A 34 4.41 1.62 12.95
C ALA A 34 2.91 1.67 13.28
N GLN A 35 2.07 1.34 12.30
CA GLN A 35 0.61 1.39 12.43
C GLN A 35 0.00 0.03 12.83
N CYS A 36 0.63 -1.08 12.46
CA CYS A 36 0.06 -2.42 12.67
C CYS A 36 1.07 -3.46 13.19
N ASP A 37 2.31 -3.06 13.45
CA ASP A 37 3.44 -3.91 13.86
C ASP A 37 3.76 -5.10 12.92
N GLY A 38 3.15 -5.12 11.74
CA GLY A 38 3.37 -6.14 10.71
C GLY A 38 4.75 -6.07 10.07
N ASN A 39 5.17 -7.17 9.44
CA ASN A 39 6.46 -7.31 8.75
C ASN A 39 6.46 -6.63 7.37
N HIS A 40 6.18 -5.34 7.34
CA HIS A 40 6.28 -4.50 6.14
C HIS A 40 6.60 -3.06 6.53
N HIS A 41 7.05 -2.26 5.57
CA HIS A 41 7.30 -0.84 5.82
C HIS A 41 5.98 -0.09 6.12
N SER A 42 6.02 0.95 6.97
CA SER A 42 4.86 1.78 7.33
C SER A 42 4.24 2.54 6.15
N LEU A 43 4.93 2.63 5.02
CA LEU A 43 4.39 3.23 3.78
C LEU A 43 3.99 2.18 2.74
N SER A 44 4.04 0.90 3.09
CA SER A 44 3.69 -0.20 2.19
C SER A 44 2.20 -0.16 1.85
N SER A 45 1.89 -0.39 0.58
CA SER A 45 0.52 -0.59 0.10
C SER A 45 -0.15 -1.84 0.67
N GLN A 46 0.62 -2.73 1.31
CA GLN A 46 0.12 -3.96 1.95
C GLN A 46 -0.43 -3.76 3.36
N CYS A 47 -0.29 -2.55 3.94
CA CYS A 47 -0.78 -2.29 5.29
C CYS A 47 -2.31 -2.12 5.33
N GLU A 48 -3.03 -3.12 5.82
CA GLU A 48 -4.50 -3.04 5.94
C GLU A 48 -4.97 -1.88 6.83
N SER A 49 -4.27 -1.58 7.93
CA SER A 49 -4.61 -0.44 8.79
C SER A 49 -4.55 0.91 8.06
N ILE A 50 -3.59 1.08 7.13
CA ILE A 50 -3.46 2.31 6.34
C ILE A 50 -4.50 2.34 5.22
N LYS A 51 -4.82 1.19 4.62
CA LYS A 51 -5.91 1.11 3.64
C LYS A 51 -7.24 1.50 4.28
N ALA A 52 -7.56 0.93 5.44
CA ALA A 52 -8.76 1.28 6.20
C ALA A 52 -8.80 2.77 6.55
N TYR A 53 -7.68 3.33 7.03
CA TYR A 53 -7.60 4.75 7.33
C TYR A 53 -7.84 5.64 6.09
N LYS A 54 -7.29 5.27 4.92
CA LYS A 54 -7.52 6.02 3.67
C LYS A 54 -8.99 6.02 3.25
N VAL A 55 -9.67 4.87 3.38
CA VAL A 55 -11.10 4.76 3.09
C VAL A 55 -11.91 5.64 4.04
N GLN A 56 -11.66 5.52 5.34
CA GLN A 56 -12.33 6.33 6.35
C GLN A 56 -12.10 7.83 6.13
N LEU A 57 -10.86 8.24 5.85
CA LEU A 57 -10.55 9.64 5.58
C LEU A 57 -11.31 10.16 4.35
N LYS A 58 -11.42 9.35 3.29
CA LYS A 58 -12.18 9.71 2.11
C LYS A 58 -13.66 9.92 2.43
N GLU A 59 -14.26 8.99 3.17
CA GLU A 59 -15.65 9.09 3.62
C GLU A 59 -15.89 10.31 4.52
N GLU A 60 -14.98 10.58 5.46
CA GLU A 60 -15.07 11.76 6.34
C GLU A 60 -14.98 13.07 5.54
N VAL A 61 -14.10 13.14 4.54
CA VAL A 61 -13.97 14.30 3.65
C VAL A 61 -15.22 14.49 2.79
N GLU A 62 -15.75 13.41 2.19
CA GLU A 62 -16.98 13.47 1.39
C GLU A 62 -18.19 13.88 2.25
N ASN A 63 -18.30 13.34 3.46
CA ASN A 63 -19.33 13.74 4.41
C ASN A 63 -19.18 15.20 4.85
N ALA A 64 -17.96 15.68 5.07
CA ALA A 64 -17.70 17.07 5.42
C ALA A 64 -18.02 18.04 4.26
N LEU A 65 -17.78 17.63 3.01
CA LEU A 65 -18.20 18.37 1.81
C LEU A 65 -19.72 18.41 1.69
N ALA A 66 -20.41 17.28 1.88
CA ALA A 66 -21.87 17.19 1.80
C ALA A 66 -22.57 18.01 2.90
N ARG A 67 -21.97 18.07 4.09
CA ARG A 67 -22.47 18.87 5.22
C ARG A 67 -22.05 20.35 5.15
N VAL A 68 -21.37 20.76 4.07
CA VAL A 68 -20.90 22.16 3.86
C VAL A 68 -19.94 22.63 4.97
N VAL A 69 -19.28 21.70 5.66
CA VAL A 69 -18.27 22.00 6.70
C VAL A 69 -16.95 22.40 6.06
N ILE A 70 -16.62 21.79 4.92
CA ILE A 70 -15.48 22.17 4.08
C ILE A 70 -15.99 22.52 2.69
N HIS A 71 -15.37 23.50 2.02
CA HIS A 71 -15.77 23.93 0.68
C HIS A 71 -14.72 23.49 -0.32
N ARG A 72 -15.17 22.92 -1.45
CA ARG A 72 -14.28 22.66 -2.59
C ARG A 72 -14.07 23.98 -3.33
N SER A 73 -12.83 24.44 -3.41
CA SER A 73 -12.48 25.56 -4.27
C SER A 73 -12.84 25.22 -5.71
N GLU A 74 -13.46 26.16 -6.43
CA GLU A 74 -13.75 25.97 -7.86
C GLU A 74 -12.44 25.76 -8.63
N PRO A 75 -12.43 24.92 -9.69
CA PRO A 75 -11.21 24.53 -10.41
C PRO A 75 -10.37 25.68 -10.98
N ASN A 76 -10.93 26.90 -11.06
CA ASN A 76 -10.31 28.08 -11.67
C ASN A 76 -10.17 29.29 -10.71
N LYS A 77 -10.42 29.14 -9.41
CA LYS A 77 -10.14 30.20 -8.44
C LYS A 77 -8.71 30.07 -7.93
N GLN A 78 -7.93 31.16 -8.02
CA GLN A 78 -6.64 31.27 -7.35
C GLN A 78 -6.80 30.87 -5.88
N VAL A 79 -5.99 29.91 -5.44
CA VAL A 79 -5.89 29.56 -4.02
C VAL A 79 -5.56 30.82 -3.22
N PRO A 80 -6.21 31.05 -2.06
CA PRO A 80 -5.91 32.19 -1.22
C PRO A 80 -4.41 32.27 -0.94
N ASN A 81 -3.82 33.46 -1.11
CA ASN A 81 -2.40 33.67 -0.88
C ASN A 81 -2.07 33.32 0.58
N PHE A 82 -1.24 32.31 0.78
CA PHE A 82 -0.89 31.81 2.10
C PHE A 82 0.21 32.70 2.68
N ASN A 83 -0.16 33.71 3.48
CA ASN A 83 0.83 34.51 4.20
C ASN A 83 1.36 33.71 5.39
N GLN A 84 2.64 33.34 5.31
CA GLN A 84 3.34 32.59 6.33
C GLN A 84 3.44 33.34 7.67
N ASP A 85 3.23 34.66 7.64
CA ASP A 85 3.24 35.55 8.82
C ASP A 85 1.98 35.41 9.70
N ASP A 86 0.90 34.78 9.21
CA ASP A 86 -0.34 34.60 9.98
C ASP A 86 -0.24 33.48 11.04
N PHE A 87 0.87 32.73 11.06
CA PHE A 87 1.09 31.65 12.03
C PHE A 87 2.15 32.05 13.06
N PRO A 88 1.83 32.01 14.37
CA PRO A 88 2.81 32.29 15.41
C PRO A 88 3.96 31.29 15.31
N HIS A 89 5.15 31.81 15.01
CA HIS A 89 6.36 31.00 14.96
C HIS A 89 6.60 30.39 16.35
N PRO A 90 6.90 29.08 16.44
CA PRO A 90 7.22 28.47 17.73
C PRO A 90 8.43 29.19 18.33
N PRO A 91 8.45 29.42 19.66
CA PRO A 91 9.54 30.11 20.32
C PRO A 91 10.85 29.42 20.02
N ASN A 92 11.82 30.22 19.60
CA ASN A 92 13.15 29.82 19.16
C ASN A 92 13.89 29.10 20.30
N HIS A 93 13.78 27.77 20.36
CA HIS A 93 14.55 26.95 21.28
C HIS A 93 15.97 26.78 20.74
N ASN A 94 16.89 27.51 21.37
CA ASN A 94 18.33 27.46 21.18
C ASN A 94 18.86 26.01 21.05
N PRO A 95 19.39 25.60 19.89
CA PRO A 95 19.79 24.22 19.65
C PRO A 95 21.26 24.01 20.05
N ASN A 96 21.56 24.06 21.36
CA ASN A 96 22.89 23.70 21.85
C ASN A 96 22.91 22.29 22.47
N ARG A 97 22.43 21.27 21.73
CA ARG A 97 22.68 19.88 22.09
C ARG A 97 22.72 18.96 20.86
N ASN A 98 23.89 18.35 20.70
CA ASN A 98 24.27 17.23 19.84
C ASN A 98 24.43 17.52 18.33
N LYS A 99 25.69 17.76 17.95
CA LYS A 99 26.22 17.63 16.59
C LYS A 99 25.99 16.19 16.09
N VAL A 100 24.86 15.95 15.45
CA VAL A 100 24.74 14.91 14.43
C VAL A 100 25.36 15.51 13.17
N SER A 101 26.30 14.80 12.54
CA SER A 101 26.94 15.22 11.29
C SER A 101 25.88 15.47 10.21
N ALA A 102 25.42 16.71 10.12
CA ALA A 102 24.66 17.21 8.99
C ALA A 102 25.61 17.23 7.78
N TRP A 103 25.10 16.76 6.65
CA TRP A 103 25.76 16.76 5.36
C TRP A 103 26.43 18.12 5.14
N GLY A 104 27.75 18.12 5.03
CA GLY A 104 28.56 19.33 5.07
C GLY A 104 28.34 20.19 3.83
N SER A 105 27.54 21.24 3.97
CA SER A 105 27.67 22.44 3.13
C SER A 105 28.39 23.49 3.97
N LYS A 106 29.64 23.77 3.60
CA LYS A 106 30.41 24.88 4.19
C LYS A 106 29.64 26.19 3.94
N GLN A 107 29.14 26.79 5.02
CA GLN A 107 28.54 28.12 4.96
C GLN A 107 29.66 29.16 4.78
N GLY A 108 29.75 29.72 3.58
CA GLY A 108 30.28 31.07 3.34
C GLY A 108 29.17 32.12 3.53
N PRO A 109 29.51 33.42 3.59
CA PRO A 109 28.63 34.47 4.09
C PRO A 109 27.38 34.66 3.21
N THR A 110 26.29 34.96 3.91
CA THR A 110 24.92 35.25 3.50
C THR A 110 24.77 35.85 2.08
N GLN A 111 24.28 35.05 1.14
CA GLN A 111 23.52 35.52 -0.01
C GLN A 111 22.14 34.85 0.05
N GLN A 112 21.08 35.66 -0.02
CA GLN A 112 19.73 35.14 -0.27
C GLN A 112 19.77 34.29 -1.54
N PRO A 113 19.27 33.04 -1.53
CA PRO A 113 19.17 32.28 -2.76
C PRO A 113 17.97 32.81 -3.53
N THR A 114 18.24 33.60 -4.56
CA THR A 114 17.31 33.75 -5.68
C THR A 114 17.25 32.39 -6.37
N ILE A 115 16.35 31.51 -5.93
CA ILE A 115 16.10 30.24 -6.62
C ILE A 115 15.52 30.62 -7.98
N GLU A 116 16.28 30.40 -9.05
CA GLU A 116 15.83 30.70 -10.41
C GLU A 116 14.60 29.83 -10.74
N PHE A 117 13.52 30.49 -11.16
CA PHE A 117 12.22 29.88 -11.49
C PHE A 117 12.31 28.74 -12.53
N THR A 118 13.42 28.68 -13.28
CA THR A 118 13.79 27.66 -14.26
C THR A 118 14.02 26.27 -13.64
N GLU A 119 14.65 26.16 -12.47
CA GLU A 119 14.90 24.85 -11.83
C GLU A 119 13.61 24.20 -11.33
N ILE A 120 12.73 25.00 -10.71
CA ILE A 120 11.42 24.54 -10.24
C ILE A 120 10.56 24.05 -11.41
N THR A 121 10.57 24.78 -12.52
CA THR A 121 9.83 24.41 -13.74
C THR A 121 10.35 23.09 -14.34
N GLY A 122 11.67 22.88 -14.32
CA GLY A 122 12.30 21.64 -14.77
C GLY A 122 11.89 20.42 -13.93
N VAL A 123 11.90 20.56 -12.60
CA VAL A 123 11.45 19.52 -11.67
C VAL A 123 9.98 19.20 -11.86
N LEU A 124 9.12 20.22 -12.02
CA LEU A 124 7.69 20.02 -12.26
C LEU A 124 7.43 19.26 -13.56
N THR A 125 8.16 19.59 -14.62
CA THR A 125 8.04 18.93 -15.92
C THR A 125 8.46 17.45 -15.84
N ALA A 126 9.56 17.17 -15.12
CA ALA A 126 10.03 15.80 -14.91
C ALA A 126 9.03 14.97 -14.09
N LEU A 127 8.46 15.54 -13.02
CA LEU A 127 7.43 14.88 -12.22
C LEU A 127 6.17 14.60 -13.03
N ASN A 128 5.72 15.56 -13.85
CA ASN A 128 4.54 15.38 -14.68
C ASN A 128 4.76 14.28 -15.74
N LYS A 129 5.96 14.20 -16.33
CA LYS A 129 6.34 13.12 -17.23
C LYS A 129 6.34 11.76 -16.53
N GLN A 130 6.87 11.68 -15.31
CA GLN A 130 6.84 10.44 -14.53
C GLN A 130 5.42 10.01 -14.17
N LEU A 131 4.56 10.97 -13.80
CA LEU A 131 3.16 10.71 -13.49
C LEU A 131 2.41 10.17 -14.71
N SER A 132 2.64 10.74 -15.88
CA SER A 132 2.10 10.25 -17.15
C SER A 132 2.52 8.80 -17.43
N ILE A 133 3.81 8.49 -17.32
CA ILE A 133 4.34 7.12 -17.52
C ILE A 133 3.72 6.13 -16.52
N MET A 134 3.60 6.54 -15.25
CA MET A 134 3.01 5.70 -14.20
C MET A 134 1.52 5.44 -14.47
N THR A 135 0.80 6.45 -14.93
CA THR A 135 -0.63 6.35 -15.27
C THR A 135 -0.85 5.38 -16.42
N ASP A 136 -0.07 5.49 -17.50
CA ASP A 136 -0.12 4.56 -18.64
C ASP A 136 0.22 3.13 -18.23
N THR A 137 1.17 2.98 -17.30
CA THR A 137 1.57 1.66 -16.79
C THR A 137 0.46 1.03 -15.95
N ASN A 138 -0.23 1.81 -15.11
CA ASN A 138 -1.39 1.33 -14.37
C ASN A 138 -2.52 0.90 -15.29
N ILE A 139 -2.85 1.70 -16.31
CA ILE A 139 -3.88 1.36 -17.30
C ILE A 139 -3.54 0.03 -18.00
N ARG A 140 -2.28 -0.16 -18.40
CA ARG A 140 -1.83 -1.43 -19.01
C ARG A 140 -1.93 -2.61 -18.05
N MET A 141 -1.61 -2.41 -16.77
CA MET A 141 -1.73 -3.46 -15.76
C MET A 141 -3.19 -3.83 -15.51
N GLU A 142 -4.09 -2.85 -15.38
CA GLU A 142 -5.53 -3.08 -15.21
C GLU A 142 -6.09 -3.93 -16.37
N LYS A 143 -5.75 -3.58 -17.61
CA LYS A 143 -6.12 -4.39 -18.78
C LYS A 143 -5.59 -5.83 -18.70
N LYS A 144 -4.35 -6.02 -18.22
CA LYS A 144 -3.77 -7.36 -18.05
C LYS A 144 -4.46 -8.16 -16.95
N PHE A 145 -4.92 -7.51 -15.89
CA PHE A 145 -5.74 -8.15 -14.85
C PHE A 145 -7.09 -8.59 -15.39
N GLU A 146 -7.77 -7.75 -16.17
CA GLU A 146 -9.03 -8.13 -16.83
C GLU A 146 -8.86 -9.33 -17.78
N GLU A 147 -7.81 -9.32 -18.62
CA GLU A 147 -7.48 -10.45 -19.50
C GLU A 147 -7.22 -11.75 -18.70
N MET A 148 -6.51 -11.64 -17.58
CA MET A 148 -6.23 -12.78 -16.70
C MET A 148 -7.48 -13.32 -16.02
N GLU A 149 -8.38 -12.45 -15.56
CA GLU A 149 -9.64 -12.85 -14.94
C GLU A 149 -10.54 -13.62 -15.93
N ILE A 150 -10.61 -13.16 -17.19
CA ILE A 150 -11.30 -13.87 -18.26
C ILE A 150 -10.69 -15.26 -18.48
N CYS A 151 -9.36 -15.37 -18.53
CA CYS A 151 -8.68 -16.65 -18.71
C CYS A 151 -8.95 -17.61 -17.54
N MET A 152 -8.86 -17.12 -16.30
CA MET A 152 -9.15 -17.94 -15.11
C MET A 152 -10.58 -18.45 -15.09
N LYS A 153 -11.55 -17.64 -15.51
CA LYS A 153 -12.95 -18.05 -15.62
C LYS A 153 -13.14 -19.12 -16.69
N HIS A 154 -12.48 -18.98 -17.83
CA HIS A 154 -12.49 -19.99 -18.89
C HIS A 154 -11.93 -21.33 -18.39
N ASP A 155 -10.78 -21.31 -17.71
CA ASP A 155 -10.13 -22.51 -17.19
C ASP A 155 -10.98 -23.19 -16.10
N THR A 156 -11.63 -22.40 -15.24
CA THR A 156 -12.56 -22.92 -14.23
C THR A 156 -13.72 -23.67 -14.89
N ASN A 157 -14.35 -23.07 -15.91
CA ASN A 157 -15.43 -23.72 -16.65
C ASN A 157 -14.95 -25.01 -17.35
N ALA A 158 -13.74 -25.02 -17.90
CA ALA A 158 -13.16 -26.19 -18.54
C ALA A 158 -12.92 -27.33 -17.53
N LEU A 159 -12.43 -27.00 -16.33
CA LEU A 159 -12.26 -27.96 -15.23
C LEU A 159 -13.59 -28.55 -14.76
N GLU A 160 -14.64 -27.73 -14.62
CA GLU A 160 -15.97 -28.22 -14.27
C GLU A 160 -16.52 -29.20 -15.32
N LEU A 161 -16.33 -28.90 -16.61
CA LEU A 161 -16.75 -29.78 -17.70
C LEU A 161 -15.97 -31.11 -17.67
N LEU A 162 -14.65 -31.06 -17.46
CA LEU A 162 -13.82 -32.25 -17.32
C LEU A 162 -14.25 -33.11 -16.13
N GLN A 163 -14.51 -32.48 -14.97
CA GLN A 163 -14.97 -33.18 -13.78
C GLN A 163 -16.33 -33.87 -14.01
N LYS A 164 -17.26 -33.17 -14.66
CA LYS A 164 -18.57 -33.75 -15.04
C LYS A 164 -18.42 -34.91 -15.99
N THR A 165 -17.55 -34.79 -16.99
CA THR A 165 -17.27 -35.84 -17.97
C THR A 165 -16.68 -37.07 -17.29
N MET A 166 -15.65 -36.90 -16.44
CA MET A 166 -15.06 -37.99 -15.67
C MET A 166 -16.10 -38.72 -14.80
N LYS A 167 -16.97 -37.97 -14.12
CA LYS A 167 -18.03 -38.56 -13.29
C LYS A 167 -18.98 -39.43 -14.12
N ASN A 168 -19.40 -38.94 -15.29
CA ASN A 168 -20.26 -39.70 -16.18
C ASN A 168 -19.57 -40.97 -16.69
N THR A 169 -18.30 -40.88 -17.11
CA THR A 169 -17.53 -42.04 -17.57
C THR A 169 -17.37 -43.09 -16.47
N LEU A 170 -17.10 -42.67 -15.23
CA LEU A 170 -17.01 -43.58 -14.08
C LEU A 170 -18.34 -44.27 -13.79
N CYS A 171 -19.47 -43.58 -13.93
CA CYS A 171 -20.80 -44.20 -13.82
C CYS A 171 -21.01 -45.26 -14.89
N SER A 172 -20.72 -44.95 -16.16
CA SER A 172 -20.86 -45.93 -17.26
C SER A 172 -19.95 -47.14 -17.09
N ILE A 173 -18.70 -46.94 -16.61
CA ILE A 173 -17.79 -48.06 -16.29
C ILE A 173 -18.39 -48.93 -15.17
N ARG A 174 -18.92 -48.32 -14.12
CA ARG A 174 -19.56 -49.05 -13.02
C ARG A 174 -20.75 -49.88 -13.51
N GLU A 175 -21.64 -49.29 -14.30
CA GLU A 175 -22.79 -49.98 -14.90
C GLU A 175 -22.33 -51.19 -15.74
N VAL A 176 -21.28 -51.01 -16.55
CA VAL A 176 -20.69 -52.09 -17.34
C VAL A 176 -20.13 -53.21 -16.45
N MET A 177 -19.42 -52.87 -15.37
CA MET A 177 -18.91 -53.85 -14.42
C MET A 177 -20.05 -54.63 -13.74
N GLU A 178 -21.12 -53.95 -13.35
CA GLU A 178 -22.29 -54.57 -12.71
C GLU A 178 -23.03 -55.51 -13.67
N ILE A 179 -23.18 -55.13 -14.93
CA ILE A 179 -23.92 -55.93 -15.93
C ILE A 179 -23.09 -57.10 -16.45
N MET A 180 -21.81 -56.90 -16.72
CA MET A 180 -21.00 -57.90 -17.43
C MET A 180 -20.06 -58.69 -16.52
N VAL A 181 -19.41 -58.04 -15.54
CA VAL A 181 -18.34 -58.67 -14.76
C VAL A 181 -18.92 -59.43 -13.57
N ASN A 182 -19.86 -58.82 -12.84
CA ASN A 182 -20.44 -59.46 -11.65
C ASN A 182 -21.10 -60.82 -11.94
N PRO A 183 -21.93 -60.98 -13.00
CA PRO A 183 -22.53 -62.27 -13.29
C PRO A 183 -21.50 -63.35 -13.66
N LEU A 184 -20.42 -62.97 -14.35
CA LEU A 184 -19.32 -63.90 -14.67
C LEU A 184 -18.58 -64.36 -13.41
N CYS A 185 -18.35 -63.44 -12.47
CA CYS A 185 -17.74 -63.77 -11.17
C CYS A 185 -18.64 -64.68 -10.33
N GLU A 186 -19.95 -64.49 -10.35
CA GLU A 186 -20.88 -65.38 -9.64
C GLU A 186 -20.97 -66.77 -10.29
N LEU A 187 -20.93 -66.87 -11.62
CA LEU A 187 -20.86 -68.17 -12.32
C LEU A 187 -19.56 -68.93 -12.01
N ALA A 188 -18.44 -68.23 -11.89
CA ALA A 188 -17.15 -68.84 -11.55
C ALA A 188 -17.08 -69.38 -10.11
N LYS A 189 -17.95 -68.93 -9.19
CA LYS A 189 -18.03 -69.44 -7.81
C LYS A 189 -18.85 -70.74 -7.67
N ILE A 190 -19.59 -71.13 -8.72
CA ILE A 190 -20.48 -72.30 -8.72
C ILE A 190 -19.77 -73.56 -9.27
N GLN A 191 -18.52 -73.43 -9.74
CA GLN A 191 -17.62 -74.54 -10.13
C GLN A 191 -16.65 -74.88 -8.99
#